data_AF-A0A7S0MVF2-F1
#
_entry.id   AF-A0A7S0MVF2-F1
#
_cell.length_a   1.000
_cell.length_b   1.000
_cell.length_c   1.000
_cell.angle_alpha   90.00
_cell.angle_beta   90.00
_cell.angle_gamma   90.00
#
_symmetry.space_group_name_H-M   'P 1'
#
loop_
_entity.id
_entity.type
_entity.pdbx_description
1 polymer ?
#
loop_
_entity_poly.entity_id
_entity_poly.type
_entity_poly.pdbx_seq_one_letter_code
_entity_poly.pdbx_strand_id
1 'polypeptide(L)'
;VARWGGATPAAEELSQPPAEPASTRGTVFSEEEYGAARLCGAAEARGALWGCSVVAGMYPDQAVDALVDFALCSGKPFAAVPCCVYASEFPNRRLPDGRVVTSFNDLLDYLQRTPQELS
;
A
#
# COMPACT_ATOMS: atom_id res chain seq x y z
N VAL A 1 16.64 -10.60 -5.55
CA VAL A 1 16.25 -11.47 -4.41
C VAL A 1 17.00 -11.02 -3.17
N ALA A 2 16.45 -10.07 -2.42
CA ALA A 2 17.07 -9.66 -1.16
C ALA A 2 16.69 -10.67 -0.07
N ARG A 3 17.69 -11.42 0.38
CA ARG A 3 17.59 -12.42 1.46
C ARG A 3 17.60 -11.70 2.81
N TRP A 4 16.61 -11.99 3.65
CA TRP A 4 16.64 -11.63 5.06
C TRP A 4 17.49 -12.68 5.81
N GLY A 5 18.77 -12.36 6.04
CA GLY A 5 19.69 -13.19 6.83
C GLY A 5 19.80 -12.66 8.25
N GLY A 6 19.60 -13.54 9.23
CA GLY A 6 19.64 -13.22 10.65
C GLY A 6 21.06 -13.11 11.23
N ALA A 7 21.14 -12.39 12.34
CA ALA A 7 22.15 -12.57 13.38
C ALA A 7 21.54 -12.09 14.70
N THR A 8 21.39 -13.00 15.67
CA THR A 8 21.20 -12.66 17.08
C THR A 8 22.56 -12.55 17.75
N PRO A 9 22.80 -11.54 18.59
CA PRO A 9 23.71 -11.68 19.71
C PRO A 9 22.95 -11.77 21.04
N ALA A 10 23.69 -12.31 22.00
CA ALA A 10 23.29 -12.80 23.31
C ALA A 10 22.55 -11.79 24.20
N ALA A 11 21.73 -12.35 25.07
CA ALA A 11 21.13 -11.67 26.22
C ALA A 11 22.22 -11.28 27.23
N GLU A 12 22.34 -9.98 27.52
CA GLU A 12 23.03 -9.46 28.70
C GLU A 12 22.20 -8.34 29.34
N GLU A 13 22.36 -8.21 30.65
CA GLU A 13 21.41 -7.82 31.68
C GLU A 13 21.11 -6.31 31.78
N LEU A 14 19.94 -6.00 32.37
CA LEU A 14 19.30 -4.71 32.55
C LEU A 14 20.21 -3.55 33.02
N SER A 15 20.28 -2.50 32.20
CA SER A 15 20.37 -1.12 32.66
C SER A 15 19.24 -0.33 31.98
N GLN A 16 18.51 0.46 32.76
CA GLN A 16 17.24 1.08 32.36
C GLN A 16 17.36 1.82 31.02
N PRO A 17 16.39 1.67 30.09
CA PRO A 17 16.42 2.44 28.85
C PRO A 17 16.22 3.94 29.18
N PRO A 18 16.95 4.85 28.50
CA PRO A 18 16.63 6.27 28.56
C PRO A 18 15.18 6.47 28.11
N ALA A 19 14.52 7.47 28.72
CA ALA A 19 13.10 7.79 28.53
C ALA A 19 12.64 7.53 27.08
N GLU A 20 11.64 6.65 26.93
CA GLU A 20 11.06 6.33 25.63
C GLU A 20 10.72 7.64 24.90
N PRO A 21 11.16 7.83 23.64
CA PRO A 21 10.61 8.91 22.84
C PRO A 21 9.10 8.68 22.80
N ALA A 22 8.36 9.71 23.22
CA ALA A 22 6.91 9.66 23.39
C ALA A 22 6.29 8.82 22.27
N SER A 23 5.77 7.65 22.65
CA SER A 23 4.93 6.83 21.81
C SER A 23 3.94 7.77 21.15
N THR A 24 4.09 8.00 19.84
CA THR A 24 3.07 8.66 19.02
C THR A 24 1.91 7.68 18.98
N ARG A 25 1.16 7.69 20.08
CA ARG A 25 -0.10 7.03 20.30
C ARG A 25 -0.94 7.44 19.10
N GLY A 26 -1.13 6.51 18.18
CA GLY A 26 -1.91 6.75 16.97
C GLY A 26 -3.19 7.45 17.38
N THR A 27 -3.40 8.65 16.88
CA THR A 27 -4.59 9.43 17.18
C THR A 27 -5.77 8.57 16.74
N VAL A 28 -6.56 8.10 17.70
CA VAL A 28 -7.82 7.44 17.40
C VAL A 28 -8.74 8.56 16.98
N PHE A 29 -8.85 8.78 15.67
CA PHE A 29 -9.79 9.73 15.11
C PHE A 29 -11.20 9.30 15.48
N SER A 30 -11.99 10.23 16.02
CA SER A 30 -13.39 10.01 16.31
C SER A 30 -14.20 9.75 15.03
N GLU A 31 -15.33 9.06 15.11
CA GLU A 31 -16.24 8.83 13.96
C GLU A 31 -16.67 10.17 13.31
N GLU A 32 -16.81 11.24 14.10
CA GLU A 32 -17.12 12.59 13.61
C GLU A 32 -15.95 13.22 12.83
N GLU A 33 -14.70 12.96 13.21
CA GLU A 33 -13.51 13.38 12.45
C GLU A 33 -13.33 12.56 11.16
N TYR A 34 -13.65 11.26 11.17
CA TYR A 34 -13.56 10.37 10.01
C TYR A 34 -14.56 10.76 8.90
N GLY A 35 -15.72 11.30 9.29
CA GLY A 35 -16.76 11.78 8.36
C GLY A 35 -16.58 13.22 7.85
N ALA A 36 -15.67 14.01 8.43
CA ALA A 36 -15.57 15.44 8.16
C ALA A 36 -14.71 15.82 6.93
N ALA A 37 -13.78 14.97 6.51
CA ALA A 37 -12.88 15.27 5.40
C ALA A 37 -13.49 14.89 4.04
N ARG A 38 -14.57 15.56 3.64
CA ARG A 38 -15.05 15.50 2.26
C ARG A 38 -14.09 16.29 1.37
N LEU A 39 -13.30 15.59 0.58
CA LEU A 39 -12.52 16.19 -0.49
C LEU A 39 -13.47 16.74 -1.57
N CYS A 40 -13.52 18.06 -1.68
CA CYS A 40 -14.32 18.82 -2.63
C CYS A 40 -13.50 19.03 -3.92
N GLY A 41 -13.46 17.98 -4.74
CA GLY A 41 -12.92 18.05 -6.10
C GLY A 41 -11.41 17.77 -6.21
N ALA A 42 -10.93 17.85 -7.46
CA ALA A 42 -9.65 17.29 -7.86
C ALA A 42 -8.43 18.00 -7.21
N ALA A 43 -8.50 19.31 -7.01
CA ALA A 43 -7.37 20.07 -6.43
C ALA A 43 -7.11 19.68 -4.97
N GLU A 44 -8.19 19.50 -4.20
CA GLU A 44 -8.10 19.09 -2.80
C GLU A 44 -7.65 17.63 -2.67
N ALA A 45 -8.23 16.73 -3.48
CA ALA A 45 -7.80 15.34 -3.54
C ALA A 45 -6.32 15.22 -3.90
N ARG A 46 -5.84 16.02 -4.85
CA ARG A 46 -4.44 16.08 -5.23
C ARG A 46 -3.55 16.58 -4.08
N GLY A 47 -4.00 17.57 -3.32
CA GLY A 47 -3.32 18.04 -2.11
C GLY A 47 -3.18 16.93 -1.06
N ALA A 48 -4.26 16.20 -0.77
CA ALA A 48 -4.25 15.07 0.15
C ALA A 48 -3.33 13.94 -0.32
N LEU A 49 -3.39 13.59 -1.61
CA LEU A 49 -2.55 12.57 -2.22
C LEU A 49 -1.07 12.94 -2.16
N TRP A 50 -0.68 14.20 -2.38
CA TRP A 50 0.72 14.59 -2.22
C TRP A 50 1.16 14.81 -0.78
N GLY A 51 0.26 15.19 0.12
CA GLY A 51 0.56 15.40 1.54
C GLY A 51 0.69 14.12 2.38
N CYS A 52 0.20 12.97 1.91
CA CYS A 52 0.23 11.75 2.72
C CYS A 52 1.65 11.13 2.86
N SER A 53 1.92 10.45 3.97
CA SER A 53 3.20 9.74 4.18
C SER A 53 3.22 8.33 3.59
N VAL A 54 2.04 7.73 3.40
CA VAL A 54 1.84 6.34 2.96
C VAL A 54 0.52 6.25 2.19
N VAL A 55 0.44 5.33 1.23
CA VAL A 55 -0.78 5.02 0.49
C VAL A 55 -1.30 3.65 0.92
N ALA A 56 -2.52 3.59 1.45
CA ALA A 56 -3.13 2.32 1.87
C ALA A 56 -4.50 2.15 1.20
N GLY A 57 -4.73 0.98 0.60
CA GLY A 57 -6.01 0.62 -0.01
C GLY A 57 -6.57 -0.65 0.59
N MET A 58 -7.73 -0.55 1.24
CA MET A 58 -8.51 -1.69 1.72
C MET A 58 -9.66 -1.93 0.75
N TYR A 59 -9.66 -3.06 0.06
CA TYR A 59 -10.59 -3.38 -1.04
C TYR A 59 -10.52 -2.44 -2.26
N PRO A 60 -9.33 -2.07 -2.77
CA PRO A 60 -9.20 -1.15 -3.90
C PRO A 60 -9.40 -1.86 -5.25
N ASP A 61 -10.29 -2.84 -5.39
CA ASP A 61 -10.22 -3.84 -6.47
C ASP A 61 -10.16 -3.29 -7.92
N GLN A 62 -10.98 -2.28 -8.23
CA GLN A 62 -10.96 -1.60 -9.55
C GLN A 62 -9.85 -0.55 -9.65
N ALA A 63 -9.39 -0.02 -8.52
CA ALA A 63 -8.41 1.06 -8.43
C ALA A 63 -7.02 0.58 -8.02
N VAL A 64 -6.80 -0.74 -7.91
CA VAL A 64 -5.57 -1.31 -7.33
C VAL A 64 -4.37 -0.96 -8.19
N ASP A 65 -4.52 -1.01 -9.51
CA ASP A 65 -3.46 -0.62 -10.45
C ASP A 65 -3.13 0.86 -10.26
N ALA A 66 -4.13 1.75 -10.27
CA ALA A 66 -3.93 3.18 -10.08
C ALA A 66 -3.31 3.53 -8.71
N LEU A 67 -3.66 2.80 -7.65
CA LEU A 67 -3.09 2.96 -6.32
C LEU A 67 -1.61 2.59 -6.32
N VAL A 68 -1.28 1.44 -6.91
CA VAL A 68 0.08 0.93 -7.03
C VAL A 68 0.90 1.90 -7.90
N ASP A 69 0.41 2.27 -9.07
CA ASP A 69 1.06 3.22 -9.99
C ASP A 69 1.34 4.55 -9.30
N PHE A 70 0.35 5.13 -8.61
CA PHE A 70 0.52 6.38 -7.88
C PHE A 70 1.60 6.28 -6.81
N ALA A 71 1.57 5.23 -5.99
CA ALA A 71 2.55 5.02 -4.93
C ALA A 71 3.97 4.88 -5.50
N LEU A 72 4.11 4.12 -6.58
CA LEU A 72 5.37 3.93 -7.29
C LEU A 72 5.88 5.23 -7.92
N CYS A 73 5.02 5.98 -8.62
CA CYS A 73 5.36 7.27 -9.23
C CYS A 73 5.73 8.34 -8.21
N SER A 74 5.06 8.35 -7.06
CA SER A 74 5.27 9.33 -5.98
C SER A 74 6.40 8.93 -5.03
N GLY A 75 6.97 7.72 -5.18
CA GLY A 75 7.99 7.19 -4.29
C GLY A 75 7.48 6.95 -2.86
N LYS A 76 6.18 6.75 -2.68
CA LYS A 76 5.55 6.58 -1.37
C LYS A 76 5.46 5.09 -1.01
N PRO A 77 5.77 4.71 0.25
CA PRO A 77 5.43 3.40 0.76
C PRO A 77 3.92 3.14 0.57
N PHE A 78 3.56 1.89 0.26
CA PHE A 78 2.16 1.53 0.09
C PHE A 78 1.83 0.11 0.52
N ALA A 79 0.54 -0.12 0.76
CA ALA A 79 -0.05 -1.42 0.97
C ALA A 79 -1.43 -1.50 0.30
N ALA A 80 -1.74 -2.63 -0.32
CA ALA A 80 -3.04 -2.88 -0.93
C ALA A 80 -3.57 -4.25 -0.50
N VAL A 81 -4.85 -4.31 -0.16
CA VAL A 81 -5.57 -5.54 0.17
C VAL A 81 -6.75 -5.70 -0.78
N PRO A 82 -6.54 -6.26 -1.99
CA PRO A 82 -7.63 -6.54 -2.93
C PRO A 82 -8.42 -7.78 -2.50
N CYS A 83 -9.64 -7.94 -3.02
CA CYS A 83 -10.45 -9.15 -2.88
C CYS A 83 -11.02 -9.66 -4.22
N CYS A 84 -11.22 -8.81 -5.21
CA CYS A 84 -11.79 -9.17 -6.51
C CYS A 84 -10.85 -8.83 -7.67
N VAL A 85 -10.85 -9.68 -8.72
CA VAL A 85 -9.98 -9.51 -9.89
C VAL A 85 -10.58 -8.64 -11.00
N TYR A 86 -11.90 -8.53 -11.04
CA TYR A 86 -12.64 -7.81 -12.09
C TYR A 86 -12.19 -8.21 -13.51
N ALA A 87 -11.98 -9.51 -13.76
CA ALA A 87 -11.34 -10.01 -14.99
C ALA A 87 -12.03 -9.59 -16.29
N SER A 88 -13.36 -9.42 -16.26
CA SER A 88 -14.13 -8.92 -17.41
C SER A 88 -13.86 -7.44 -17.72
N GLU A 89 -13.56 -6.63 -16.71
CA GLU A 89 -13.28 -5.19 -16.83
C GLU A 89 -11.81 -4.90 -17.09
N PHE A 90 -10.92 -5.81 -16.64
CA PHE A 90 -9.47 -5.70 -16.82
C PHE A 90 -8.88 -6.86 -17.64
N PRO A 91 -9.34 -7.08 -18.90
CA PRO A 91 -8.83 -8.17 -19.76
C PRO A 91 -7.36 -7.99 -20.17
N ASN A 92 -6.80 -6.79 -19.92
CA ASN A 92 -5.41 -6.45 -20.19
C ASN A 92 -4.45 -6.89 -19.06
N ARG A 93 -4.96 -7.22 -17.86
CA ARG A 93 -4.13 -7.80 -16.80
C ARG A 93 -3.71 -9.20 -17.23
N ARG A 94 -2.43 -9.35 -17.55
CA ARG A 94 -1.87 -10.61 -18.07
C ARG A 94 -0.64 -11.02 -17.28
N LEU A 95 -0.55 -12.31 -17.03
CA LEU A 95 0.67 -12.93 -16.52
C LEU A 95 1.72 -13.02 -17.64
N PRO A 96 3.01 -13.26 -17.31
CA PRO A 96 4.08 -13.33 -18.31
C PRO A 96 3.92 -14.45 -19.36
N ASP A 97 3.13 -15.48 -19.05
CA ASP A 97 2.77 -16.54 -19.98
C ASP A 97 1.60 -16.15 -20.92
N GLY A 98 1.11 -14.92 -20.83
CA GLY A 98 0.04 -14.36 -21.65
C GLY A 98 -1.37 -14.66 -21.14
N ARG A 99 -1.54 -15.46 -20.08
CA ARG A 99 -2.86 -15.76 -19.50
C ARG A 99 -3.46 -14.52 -18.86
N VAL A 100 -4.78 -14.37 -19.02
CA VAL A 100 -5.54 -13.29 -18.34
C VAL A 100 -5.61 -13.61 -16.85
N VAL A 101 -5.47 -12.57 -16.03
CA VAL A 101 -5.67 -12.64 -14.58
C VAL A 101 -7.14 -12.91 -14.30
N THR A 102 -7.45 -14.10 -13.79
CA THR A 102 -8.84 -14.51 -13.49
C THR A 102 -9.04 -15.03 -12.07
N SER A 103 -7.95 -15.26 -11.32
CA SER A 103 -7.99 -15.66 -9.91
C SER A 103 -7.25 -14.67 -9.02
N PHE A 104 -7.58 -14.68 -7.73
CA PHE A 104 -6.91 -13.85 -6.72
C PHE A 104 -5.39 -14.07 -6.70
N ASN A 105 -4.93 -15.32 -6.82
CA ASN A 105 -3.50 -15.62 -6.88
C ASN A 105 -2.85 -15.04 -8.13
N ASP A 106 -3.52 -15.11 -9.29
CA ASP A 106 -3.01 -14.46 -10.51
C ASP A 106 -2.89 -12.94 -10.32
N LEU A 107 -3.82 -12.33 -9.59
CA LEU A 107 -3.77 -10.89 -9.29
C LEU A 107 -2.59 -10.55 -8.38
N LEU A 108 -2.34 -11.35 -7.33
CA LEU A 108 -1.17 -11.15 -6.47
C LEU A 108 0.13 -11.32 -7.26
N ASP A 109 0.21 -12.35 -8.11
CA ASP A 109 1.35 -12.58 -8.99
C ASP A 109 1.55 -11.43 -9.97
N TYR A 110 0.47 -10.90 -10.54
CA TYR A 110 0.49 -9.74 -11.42
C TYR A 110 1.04 -8.51 -10.67
N LEU A 111 0.42 -8.13 -9.55
CA LEU A 111 0.79 -6.92 -8.78
C LEU A 111 2.21 -6.97 -8.21
N GLN A 112 2.68 -8.14 -7.75
CA GLN A 112 4.05 -8.30 -7.24
C GLN A 112 5.10 -8.23 -8.35
N ARG A 113 4.71 -8.60 -9.57
CA ARG A 113 5.60 -8.59 -10.72
C ARG A 113 5.66 -7.25 -11.39
N THR A 114 4.59 -6.45 -11.37
CA THR A 114 4.54 -5.11 -11.95
C THR A 114 5.70 -4.26 -11.43
N PRO A 115 6.81 -4.12 -12.18
CA PRO A 115 7.84 -3.14 -11.89
C PRO A 115 7.42 -1.84 -12.60
N GLN A 116 7.98 -0.71 -12.17
CA GLN A 116 7.62 0.64 -12.62
C GLN A 116 7.97 0.95 -14.10
N GLU A 117 7.50 0.18 -15.08
CA GLU A 117 7.61 0.57 -16.49
C GLU A 117 6.31 1.25 -16.93
N LEU A 118 6.21 2.52 -16.54
CA LEU A 118 5.33 3.47 -17.21
C LEU A 118 5.81 3.62 -18.65
N SER A 119 5.07 3.03 -19.59
CA SER A 119 5.17 3.31 -21.03
C SER A 119 4.54 4.65 -21.39
#